data_AF-A0A2G9NIX6-F1
#
_entry.id   AF-A0A2G9NIX6-F1
#
_cell.length_a   1.000
_cell.length_b   1.000
_cell.length_c   1.000
_cell.angle_alpha   90.00
_cell.angle_beta   90.00
_cell.angle_gamma   90.00
#
_symmetry.space_group_name_H-M   'P 1'
#
loop_
_entity.id
_entity.type
_entity.pdbx_description
1 polymer ?
#
loop_
_entity_poly.entity_id
_entity_poly.type
_entity_poly.pdbx_seq_one_letter_code
_entity_poly.pdbx_strand_id
1 'polypeptide(L)'
;MNKLTKKYLHKLYYEDKKSIRKIAHDLGVGKTTIEYYFKKYNISRRTISQAGKLHAKDTNWIKGLTKEKDFRVKRLSNNIKIAYDKKRLERIKYIEGKYGKSLKDVLTDLYWTSNLSQEQISKEIGYDRKIIIDLMNEYKIPKRPKYTYISSLKGEKHALYGKSWEEISGKDNASKRKKIHSERFRKLSIRRLENNEFPYFDTKIEIKLANELLKQKIPFIKQFKIDNKFVCDFAIPSYNIIIECDGDFWHANPKFYNSDKLSYQQKKNLKRDRFKDIYLTKKGWKILRFYEVDIKNNIKNCINVINKAIIDKKEELKKIKSPIDSLIEK
;
A
#
# COMPACT_ATOMS: atom_id res chain seq x y z
N MET A 1 32.61 -5.40 -76.94
CA MET A 1 31.39 -5.11 -76.15
C MET A 1 30.39 -6.22 -76.37
N ASN A 2 30.00 -6.98 -75.34
CA ASN A 2 28.89 -7.93 -75.45
C ASN A 2 27.64 -7.17 -75.94
N LYS A 3 27.07 -7.55 -77.08
CA LYS A 3 25.84 -6.92 -77.58
C LYS A 3 24.78 -7.01 -76.48
N LEU A 4 24.24 -5.85 -76.08
CA LEU A 4 23.13 -5.72 -75.13
C LEU A 4 21.85 -6.29 -75.76
N THR A 5 21.78 -7.61 -75.92
CA THR A 5 20.63 -8.30 -76.51
C THR A 5 19.50 -8.43 -75.49
N LYS A 6 18.26 -8.55 -75.98
CA LYS A 6 17.08 -8.80 -75.13
C LYS A 6 17.27 -10.00 -74.19
N LYS A 7 17.79 -11.12 -74.72
CA LYS A 7 18.04 -12.35 -73.95
C LYS A 7 19.07 -12.12 -72.84
N TYR A 8 20.14 -11.39 -73.12
CA TYR A 8 21.20 -11.11 -72.15
C TYR A 8 20.72 -10.20 -71.01
N LEU A 9 19.98 -9.12 -71.33
CA LEU A 9 19.41 -8.24 -70.31
C LEU A 9 18.33 -8.94 -69.48
N HIS A 10 17.52 -9.80 -70.09
CA HIS A 10 16.53 -10.59 -69.39
C HIS A 10 17.17 -11.55 -68.39
N LYS A 11 18.24 -12.25 -68.79
CA LYS A 11 19.02 -13.12 -67.89
C LYS A 11 19.58 -12.35 -66.69
N LEU A 12 20.34 -11.28 -66.95
CA LEU A 12 20.96 -10.47 -65.89
C LEU A 12 19.91 -9.90 -64.91
N TYR A 13 18.75 -9.52 -65.44
CA TYR A 13 17.66 -9.01 -64.63
C TYR A 13 16.89 -10.15 -63.97
N TYR A 14 16.07 -10.91 -64.67
CA TYR A 14 15.16 -11.86 -64.04
C TYR A 14 15.83 -13.10 -63.42
N GLU A 15 16.85 -13.66 -64.06
CA GLU A 15 17.51 -14.90 -63.59
C GLU A 15 18.57 -14.58 -62.53
N ASP A 16 19.52 -13.70 -62.85
CA ASP A 16 20.61 -13.32 -61.95
C ASP A 16 20.17 -12.29 -60.89
N LYS A 17 18.91 -11.87 -60.93
CA LYS A 17 18.25 -10.99 -59.94
C LYS A 17 18.93 -9.62 -59.75
N LYS A 18 19.79 -9.19 -60.67
CA LYS A 18 20.50 -7.91 -60.55
C LYS A 18 19.55 -6.72 -60.67
N SER A 19 19.91 -5.59 -60.06
CA SER A 19 19.22 -4.31 -60.26
C SER A 19 19.71 -3.63 -61.54
N ILE A 20 18.91 -2.74 -62.14
CA ILE A 20 19.32 -1.96 -63.33
C ILE A 20 20.63 -1.21 -63.07
N ARG A 21 20.81 -0.65 -61.86
CA ARG A 21 22.07 0.02 -61.47
C ARG A 21 23.25 -0.94 -61.42
N LYS A 22 23.06 -2.15 -60.87
CA LYS A 22 24.13 -3.15 -60.79
C LYS A 22 24.52 -3.67 -62.18
N ILE A 23 23.53 -3.89 -63.05
CA ILE A 23 23.76 -4.23 -64.46
C ILE A 23 24.55 -3.13 -65.16
N ALA A 24 24.17 -1.86 -64.97
CA ALA A 24 24.87 -0.72 -65.55
C ALA A 24 26.34 -0.66 -65.09
N HIS A 25 26.57 -0.81 -63.78
CA HIS A 25 27.91 -0.86 -63.19
C HIS A 25 28.74 -2.03 -63.72
N ASP A 26 28.20 -3.25 -63.73
CA ASP A 26 28.92 -4.46 -64.18
C ASP A 26 29.28 -4.42 -65.67
N LEU A 27 28.52 -3.66 -66.46
CA LEU A 27 28.77 -3.46 -67.88
C LEU A 27 29.54 -2.16 -68.19
N GLY A 28 29.89 -1.36 -67.18
CA GLY A 28 30.59 -0.09 -67.34
C GLY A 28 29.83 0.98 -68.12
N VAL A 29 28.49 0.95 -68.07
CA VAL A 29 27.62 1.89 -68.82
C VAL A 29 26.72 2.71 -67.90
N GLY A 30 26.15 3.80 -68.43
CA GLY A 30 25.16 4.60 -67.71
C GLY A 30 23.88 3.83 -67.41
N LYS A 31 23.27 4.13 -66.25
CA LYS A 31 21.95 3.57 -65.88
C LYS A 31 20.88 3.86 -66.95
N THR A 32 20.89 5.08 -67.48
CA THR A 32 19.97 5.53 -68.53
C THR A 32 20.10 4.70 -69.81
N THR A 33 21.31 4.23 -70.15
CA THR A 33 21.55 3.33 -71.28
C THR A 33 20.82 2.00 -71.10
N ILE A 34 20.89 1.39 -69.91
CA ILE A 34 20.16 0.15 -69.62
C ILE A 34 18.65 0.39 -69.64
N GLU A 35 18.18 1.51 -69.08
CA GLU A 35 16.77 1.88 -69.09
C GLU A 35 16.21 2.06 -70.51
N TYR A 36 16.99 2.65 -71.41
CA TYR A 36 16.68 2.78 -72.82
C TYR A 36 16.48 1.40 -73.47
N TYR A 37 17.40 0.45 -73.26
CA TYR A 37 17.27 -0.89 -73.83
C TYR A 37 16.13 -1.71 -73.24
N PHE A 38 15.80 -1.51 -71.96
CA PHE A 38 14.60 -2.13 -71.36
C PHE A 38 13.32 -1.65 -72.05
N LYS A 39 13.23 -0.34 -72.34
CA LYS A 39 12.11 0.23 -73.09
C LYS A 39 12.09 -0.29 -74.54
N LYS A 40 13.25 -0.26 -75.21
CA LYS A 40 13.41 -0.72 -76.61
C LYS A 40 13.01 -2.19 -76.80
N TYR A 41 13.32 -3.06 -75.85
CA TYR A 41 13.03 -4.50 -75.93
C TYR A 41 11.74 -4.93 -75.23
N ASN A 42 10.98 -3.96 -74.70
CA ASN A 42 9.77 -4.18 -73.92
C ASN A 42 9.98 -5.17 -72.75
N ILE A 43 11.07 -4.98 -72.00
CA ILE A 43 11.37 -5.76 -70.79
C ILE A 43 10.66 -5.09 -69.62
N SER A 44 9.65 -5.76 -69.06
CA SER A 44 8.93 -5.27 -67.89
C SER A 44 9.88 -5.07 -66.71
N ARG A 45 9.70 -3.97 -65.97
CA ARG A 45 10.45 -3.73 -64.74
C ARG A 45 9.75 -4.46 -63.59
N ARG A 46 10.53 -4.97 -62.64
CA ARG A 46 9.98 -5.47 -61.37
C ARG A 46 9.22 -4.34 -60.67
N THR A 47 8.10 -4.67 -60.04
CA THR A 47 7.40 -3.75 -59.16
C THR A 47 8.24 -3.45 -57.92
N ILE A 48 7.89 -2.38 -57.18
CA ILE A 48 8.54 -2.04 -55.91
C ILE A 48 8.51 -3.23 -54.93
N SER A 49 7.38 -3.95 -54.87
CA SER A 49 7.24 -5.15 -54.03
C SER A 49 8.15 -6.30 -54.47
N GLN A 50 8.23 -6.59 -55.77
CA GLN A 50 9.10 -7.63 -56.32
C GLN A 50 10.58 -7.32 -56.10
N ALA A 51 10.99 -6.06 -56.27
CA ALA A 51 12.35 -5.62 -55.96
C ALA A 51 12.64 -5.71 -54.45
N GLY A 52 11.68 -5.34 -53.60
CA GLY A 52 11.78 -5.43 -52.15
C GLY A 52 12.01 -6.86 -51.65
N LYS A 53 11.31 -7.86 -52.23
CA LYS A 53 11.49 -9.29 -51.87
C LYS A 53 12.88 -9.83 -52.19
N LEU A 54 13.55 -9.30 -53.22
CA LEU A 54 14.93 -9.68 -53.56
C LEU A 54 15.93 -9.08 -52.57
N HIS A 55 15.73 -7.81 -52.20
CA HIS A 55 16.59 -7.13 -51.24
C HIS A 55 16.32 -7.52 -49.78
N ALA A 56 15.16 -8.09 -49.45
CA ALA A 56 14.86 -8.57 -48.10
C ALA A 56 15.81 -9.68 -47.61
N LYS A 57 16.47 -10.41 -48.53
CA LYS A 57 17.54 -11.36 -48.17
C LYS A 57 18.89 -10.70 -47.86
N ASP A 58 19.14 -9.52 -48.44
CA ASP A 58 20.36 -8.72 -48.25
C ASP A 58 20.19 -7.57 -47.26
N THR A 59 18.96 -7.33 -46.76
CA THR A 59 18.77 -6.49 -45.59
C THR A 59 19.37 -7.23 -44.41
N ASN A 60 20.64 -6.95 -44.16
CA ASN A 60 21.17 -6.84 -42.81
C ASN A 60 20.34 -5.79 -42.07
N TRP A 61 19.07 -6.08 -41.80
CA TRP A 61 18.43 -5.55 -40.62
C TRP A 61 19.20 -6.17 -39.46
N ILE A 62 20.33 -5.54 -39.14
CA ILE A 62 21.13 -5.88 -37.97
C ILE A 62 20.23 -5.47 -36.81
N LYS A 63 19.45 -6.44 -36.33
CA LYS A 63 18.74 -6.37 -35.06
C LYS A 63 19.79 -5.96 -34.02
N GLY A 64 19.82 -4.68 -33.63
CA GLY A 64 20.77 -4.14 -32.66
C GLY A 64 21.79 -3.10 -33.12
N LEU A 65 21.61 -2.38 -34.23
CA LEU A 65 22.34 -1.11 -34.44
C LEU A 65 21.84 -0.06 -33.44
N THR A 66 22.53 0.06 -32.31
CA THR A 66 22.23 1.05 -31.27
C THR A 66 23.15 2.26 -31.38
N LYS A 67 22.81 3.37 -30.70
CA LYS A 67 23.67 4.57 -30.63
C LYS A 67 25.04 4.30 -30.01
N GLU A 68 25.17 3.20 -29.27
CA GLU A 68 26.42 2.71 -28.69
C GLU A 68 27.30 1.97 -29.70
N LYS A 69 26.69 1.35 -30.72
CA LYS A 69 27.38 0.46 -31.68
C LYS A 69 27.62 1.08 -33.06
N ASP A 70 26.93 2.18 -33.41
CA ASP A 70 27.09 2.84 -34.71
C ASP A 70 27.15 4.38 -34.60
N PHE A 71 28.21 4.96 -35.17
CA PHE A 71 28.48 6.39 -35.11
C PHE A 71 27.43 7.25 -35.83
N ARG A 72 26.78 6.74 -36.88
CA ARG A 72 25.73 7.45 -37.64
C ARG A 72 24.45 7.52 -36.82
N VAL A 73 24.10 6.41 -36.15
CA VAL A 73 22.97 6.35 -35.21
C VAL A 73 23.22 7.25 -34.01
N LYS A 74 24.45 7.26 -33.47
CA LYS A 74 24.87 8.19 -32.41
C LYS A 74 24.72 9.65 -32.84
N ARG A 75 25.21 10.00 -34.04
CA ARG A 75 25.12 11.36 -34.59
C ARG A 75 23.66 11.78 -34.79
N LEU A 76 22.82 10.92 -35.36
CA LEU A 76 21.39 11.18 -35.52
C LEU A 76 20.70 11.39 -34.17
N SER A 77 20.98 10.52 -33.19
CA SER A 77 20.45 10.64 -31.83
C SER A 77 20.86 11.95 -31.17
N ASN A 78 22.11 12.40 -31.35
CA ASN A 78 22.59 13.68 -30.83
C ASN A 78 21.87 14.86 -31.50
N ASN A 79 21.72 14.84 -32.83
CA ASN A 79 21.02 15.90 -33.55
C ASN A 79 19.55 16.01 -33.11
N ILE A 80 18.87 14.87 -32.92
CA ILE A 80 17.52 14.82 -32.38
C ILE A 80 17.50 15.42 -30.98
N LYS A 81 18.42 15.02 -30.10
CA LYS A 81 18.52 15.56 -28.74
C LYS A 81 18.69 17.08 -28.73
N ILE A 82 19.62 17.62 -29.53
CA ILE A 82 19.86 19.06 -29.65
C ILE A 82 18.57 19.79 -30.10
N ALA A 83 17.85 19.25 -31.08
CA ALA A 83 16.60 19.84 -31.55
C ALA A 83 15.50 19.82 -30.46
N TYR A 84 15.40 18.75 -29.68
CA TYR A 84 14.48 18.67 -28.54
C TYR A 84 14.85 19.64 -27.42
N ASP A 85 16.14 19.74 -27.08
CA ASP A 85 16.65 20.65 -26.04
C ASP A 85 16.38 22.11 -26.42
N LYS A 86 16.57 22.48 -27.70
CA LYS A 86 16.23 23.82 -28.20
C LYS A 86 14.75 24.14 -28.02
N LYS A 87 13.84 23.25 -28.44
CA LYS A 87 12.39 23.42 -28.27
C LYS A 87 11.98 23.52 -26.80
N ARG A 88 12.62 22.73 -25.93
CA ARG A 88 12.40 22.78 -24.48
C ARG A 88 12.80 24.15 -23.92
N LEU A 89 13.98 24.67 -24.27
CA LEU A 89 14.46 25.98 -23.84
C LEU A 89 13.55 27.12 -24.31
N GLU A 90 13.10 27.10 -25.57
CA GLU A 90 12.16 28.10 -26.11
C GLU A 90 10.85 28.11 -25.30
N ARG A 91 10.34 26.92 -24.95
CA ARG A 91 9.12 26.79 -24.17
C ARG A 91 9.28 27.23 -22.71
N ILE A 92 10.44 26.98 -22.11
CA ILE A 92 10.78 27.51 -20.78
C ILE A 92 10.75 29.03 -20.81
N LYS A 93 11.46 29.65 -21.76
CA LYS A 93 11.49 31.12 -21.92
C LYS A 93 10.10 31.72 -22.12
N TYR A 94 9.25 31.07 -22.91
CA TYR A 94 7.86 31.50 -23.10
C TYR A 94 7.09 31.52 -21.77
N ILE A 95 7.20 30.47 -20.96
CA ILE A 95 6.52 30.39 -19.65
C ILE A 95 7.08 31.45 -18.71
N GLU A 96 8.40 31.59 -18.64
CA GLU A 96 9.05 32.60 -17.79
C GLU A 96 8.62 34.02 -18.18
N GLY A 97 8.52 34.31 -19.48
CA GLY A 97 7.98 35.57 -19.99
C GLY A 97 6.51 35.78 -19.64
N LYS A 98 5.67 34.74 -19.76
CA LYS A 98 4.23 34.80 -19.44
C LYS A 98 3.96 35.14 -17.97
N TYR A 99 4.74 34.57 -17.05
CA TYR A 99 4.52 34.75 -15.61
C TYR A 99 5.46 35.78 -14.97
N GLY A 100 6.43 36.32 -15.72
CA GLY A 100 7.41 37.30 -15.22
C GLY A 100 8.32 36.75 -14.11
N LYS A 101 8.50 35.43 -14.04
CA LYS A 101 9.21 34.71 -12.98
C LYS A 101 10.01 33.56 -13.57
N SER A 102 11.04 33.09 -12.85
CA SER A 102 11.76 31.88 -13.26
C SER A 102 10.81 30.67 -13.26
N LEU A 103 11.06 29.67 -14.11
CA LEU A 103 10.19 28.49 -14.19
C LEU A 103 10.10 27.76 -12.84
N LYS A 104 11.20 27.79 -12.07
CA LYS A 104 11.24 27.26 -10.71
C LYS A 104 10.23 27.97 -9.81
N ASP A 105 10.20 29.29 -9.83
CA ASP A 105 9.30 30.08 -9.00
C ASP A 105 7.84 29.94 -9.46
N VAL A 106 7.60 29.89 -10.78
CA VAL A 106 6.28 29.61 -11.34
C VAL A 106 5.75 28.26 -10.85
N LEU A 107 6.55 27.20 -10.96
CA LEU A 107 6.16 25.86 -10.48
C LEU A 107 5.98 25.84 -8.96
N THR A 108 6.81 26.58 -8.22
CA THR A 108 6.72 26.68 -6.76
C THR A 108 5.45 27.40 -6.34
N ASP A 109 5.10 28.52 -6.98
CA ASP A 109 3.90 29.30 -6.68
C ASP A 109 2.62 28.53 -7.04
N LEU A 110 2.55 27.98 -8.25
CA LEU A 110 1.39 27.18 -8.67
C LEU A 110 1.18 25.99 -7.73
N TYR A 111 2.28 25.37 -7.28
CA TYR A 111 2.22 24.25 -6.36
C TYR A 111 1.93 24.70 -4.92
N TRP A 112 2.75 25.51 -4.27
CA TRP A 112 2.55 25.83 -2.85
C TRP A 112 1.54 26.94 -2.60
N THR A 113 1.62 28.04 -3.35
CA THR A 113 0.79 29.24 -3.14
C THR A 113 -0.62 29.05 -3.68
N SER A 114 -0.77 28.56 -4.91
CA SER A 114 -2.06 28.31 -5.54
C SER A 114 -2.63 26.91 -5.25
N ASN A 115 -1.90 26.08 -4.50
CA ASN A 115 -2.30 24.74 -4.06
C ASN A 115 -2.69 23.76 -5.19
N LEU A 116 -2.23 23.97 -6.43
CA LEU A 116 -2.60 23.15 -7.58
C LEU A 116 -1.92 21.78 -7.57
N SER A 117 -2.63 20.73 -7.97
CA SER A 117 -2.02 19.41 -8.19
C SER A 117 -1.10 19.42 -9.42
N GLN A 118 -0.18 18.45 -9.53
CA GLN A 118 0.71 18.36 -10.70
C GLN A 118 -0.06 18.19 -12.03
N GLU A 119 -1.26 17.61 -11.97
CA GLU A 119 -2.16 17.48 -13.13
C GLU A 119 -2.77 18.83 -13.53
N GLN A 120 -3.16 19.65 -12.56
CA GLN A 120 -3.67 21.00 -12.83
C GLN A 120 -2.56 21.92 -13.35
N ILE A 121 -1.36 21.84 -12.77
CA ILE A 121 -0.19 22.56 -13.26
C ILE A 121 0.13 22.15 -14.70
N SER A 122 0.08 20.84 -15.00
CA SER A 122 0.28 20.30 -16.35
C SER A 122 -0.65 20.96 -17.37
N LYS A 123 -1.95 21.09 -17.04
CA LYS A 123 -2.94 21.75 -17.91
C LYS A 123 -2.69 23.25 -18.05
N GLU A 124 -2.32 23.92 -16.95
CA GLU A 124 -2.08 25.37 -16.89
C GLU A 124 -0.88 25.80 -17.75
N ILE A 125 0.23 25.07 -17.66
CA ILE A 125 1.47 25.41 -18.38
C ILE A 125 1.64 24.61 -19.68
N GLY A 126 0.75 23.65 -19.94
CA GLY A 126 0.69 22.84 -21.15
C GLY A 126 1.78 21.76 -21.27
N TYR A 127 2.50 21.43 -20.19
CA TYR A 127 3.45 20.32 -20.16
C TYR A 127 2.77 19.02 -19.75
N ASP A 128 3.27 17.88 -20.21
CA ASP A 128 2.85 16.58 -19.67
C ASP A 128 3.15 16.49 -18.17
N ARG A 129 2.26 15.87 -17.39
CA ARG A 129 2.40 15.72 -15.94
C ARG A 129 3.74 15.08 -15.54
N LYS A 130 4.26 14.13 -16.31
CA LYS A 130 5.57 13.51 -16.00
C LYS A 130 6.70 14.55 -16.07
N ILE A 131 6.65 15.45 -17.05
CA ILE A 131 7.62 16.52 -17.20
C ILE A 131 7.55 17.49 -16.02
N ILE A 132 6.35 17.82 -15.53
CA ILE A 132 6.18 18.64 -14.31
C ILE A 132 6.89 17.98 -13.12
N ILE A 133 6.66 16.68 -12.91
CA ILE A 133 7.26 15.94 -11.80
C ILE A 133 8.79 15.96 -11.90
N ASP A 134 9.33 15.76 -13.11
CA ASP A 134 10.76 15.74 -13.34
C ASP A 134 11.39 17.11 -13.10
N LEU A 135 10.77 18.18 -13.59
CA LEU A 135 11.19 19.57 -13.33
C LEU A 135 11.15 19.90 -11.84
N MET A 136 10.08 19.52 -11.13
CA MET A 136 9.97 19.74 -9.69
C MET A 136 11.08 19.01 -8.92
N ASN A 137 11.45 17.80 -9.33
CA ASN A 137 12.56 17.06 -8.71
C ASN A 137 13.91 17.72 -9.04
N GLU A 138 14.12 18.13 -10.29
CA GLU A 138 15.33 18.82 -10.77
C GLU A 138 15.56 20.12 -9.99
N TYR A 139 14.52 20.93 -9.81
CA TYR A 139 14.56 22.18 -9.02
C TYR A 139 14.48 21.96 -7.51
N LYS A 140 14.40 20.71 -7.04
CA LYS A 140 14.29 20.34 -5.62
C LYS A 140 13.12 21.03 -4.91
N ILE A 141 11.99 21.20 -5.59
CA ILE A 141 10.78 21.77 -5.00
C ILE A 141 10.24 20.79 -3.95
N PRO A 142 10.06 21.21 -2.68
CA PRO A 142 9.62 20.30 -1.62
C PRO A 142 8.22 19.77 -1.96
N LYS A 143 8.07 18.44 -1.87
CA LYS A 143 6.76 17.79 -2.08
C LYS A 143 5.88 18.07 -0.86
N ARG A 144 4.60 18.34 -1.09
CA ARG A 144 3.64 18.40 0.02
C ARG A 144 3.68 17.07 0.79
N PRO A 145 3.52 17.09 2.12
CA PRO A 145 3.49 15.88 2.93
C PRO A 145 2.53 14.86 2.32
N LYS A 146 2.94 13.59 2.24
CA LYS A 146 2.01 12.52 1.88
C LYS A 146 0.94 12.46 2.97
N TYR A 147 -0.30 12.81 2.63
CA TYR A 147 -1.44 12.61 3.51
C TYR A 147 -1.63 11.09 3.68
N THR A 148 -1.05 10.53 4.74
CA THR A 148 -0.98 9.08 5.01
C THR A 148 -2.32 8.48 5.41
N TYR A 149 -3.32 9.31 5.70
CA TYR A 149 -4.64 8.90 6.14
C TYR A 149 -5.72 9.68 5.39
N ILE A 150 -6.82 9.03 5.01
CA ILE A 150 -7.97 9.72 4.40
C ILE A 150 -8.51 10.82 5.32
N SER A 151 -8.42 10.62 6.64
CA SER A 151 -8.74 11.63 7.65
C SER A 151 -7.82 12.86 7.64
N SER A 152 -6.64 12.78 7.02
CA SER A 152 -5.76 13.93 6.83
C SER A 152 -5.99 14.67 5.51
N LEU A 153 -6.89 14.17 4.64
CA LEU A 153 -7.45 14.92 3.53
C LEU A 153 -8.40 15.97 4.11
N LYS A 154 -7.92 17.21 4.29
CA LYS A 154 -8.78 18.33 4.69
C LYS A 154 -9.26 19.09 3.46
N GLY A 155 -10.57 19.35 3.40
CA GLY A 155 -11.22 20.19 2.39
C GLY A 155 -12.24 19.43 1.53
N GLU A 156 -13.45 19.99 1.41
CA GLU A 156 -14.58 19.44 0.65
C GLU A 156 -14.27 19.18 -0.83
N LYS A 157 -13.24 19.86 -1.38
CA LYS A 157 -12.83 19.71 -2.79
C LYS A 157 -12.15 18.37 -3.11
N HIS A 158 -11.79 17.55 -2.11
CA HIS A 158 -11.15 16.26 -2.36
C HIS A 158 -12.21 15.16 -2.59
N ALA A 159 -12.11 14.42 -3.71
CA ALA A 159 -13.11 13.41 -4.12
C ALA A 159 -13.36 12.24 -3.14
N LEU A 160 -12.48 12.08 -2.16
CA LEU A 160 -12.55 11.09 -1.08
C LEU A 160 -12.88 11.70 0.29
N TYR A 161 -13.08 13.01 0.37
CA TYR A 161 -13.45 13.68 1.61
C TYR A 161 -14.80 13.15 2.10
N GLY A 162 -14.88 12.85 3.41
CA GLY A 162 -16.09 12.31 4.04
C GLY A 162 -16.41 10.84 3.71
N LYS A 163 -15.75 10.22 2.72
CA LYS A 163 -16.02 8.83 2.33
C LYS A 163 -15.39 7.85 3.32
N SER A 164 -16.16 6.85 3.71
CA SER A 164 -15.75 5.69 4.49
C SER A 164 -14.87 4.74 3.67
N TRP A 165 -14.08 3.89 4.35
CA TRP A 165 -13.30 2.85 3.68
C TRP A 165 -14.17 1.83 2.93
N GLU A 166 -15.41 1.62 3.37
CA GLU A 166 -16.37 0.76 2.68
C GLU A 166 -16.77 1.38 1.33
N GLU A 167 -17.06 2.67 1.29
CA GLU A 167 -17.38 3.41 0.04
C GLU A 167 -16.19 3.46 -0.92
N ILE A 168 -14.96 3.45 -0.40
CA ILE A 168 -13.74 3.59 -1.20
C ILE A 168 -13.23 2.25 -1.74
N SER A 169 -13.31 1.19 -0.94
CA SER A 169 -12.63 -0.08 -1.23
C SER A 169 -13.53 -1.31 -1.19
N GLY A 170 -14.83 -1.12 -0.91
CA GLY A 170 -15.79 -2.20 -0.73
C GLY A 170 -15.76 -2.82 0.68
N LYS A 171 -16.86 -3.47 1.06
CA LYS A 171 -17.08 -4.05 2.41
C LYS A 171 -15.98 -5.05 2.80
N ASP A 172 -15.57 -5.92 1.88
CA ASP A 172 -14.60 -6.97 2.17
C ASP A 172 -13.21 -6.41 2.51
N ASN A 173 -12.75 -5.44 1.72
CA ASN A 173 -11.45 -4.80 1.95
C ASN A 173 -11.45 -3.92 3.20
N ALA A 174 -12.56 -3.22 3.45
CA ALA A 174 -12.74 -2.46 4.69
C ALA A 174 -12.71 -3.37 5.93
N SER A 175 -13.39 -4.53 5.86
CA SER A 175 -13.40 -5.54 6.93
C SER A 175 -12.00 -6.13 7.18
N LYS A 176 -11.28 -6.53 6.12
CA LYS A 176 -9.90 -7.00 6.20
C LYS A 176 -8.98 -5.95 6.84
N ARG A 177 -9.08 -4.68 6.41
CA ARG A 177 -8.32 -3.58 7.00
C ARG A 177 -8.65 -3.37 8.47
N LYS A 178 -9.93 -3.39 8.84
CA LYS A 178 -10.39 -3.25 10.22
C LYS A 178 -9.80 -4.35 11.11
N LYS A 179 -9.73 -5.59 10.61
CA LYS A 179 -9.09 -6.71 11.32
C LYS A 179 -7.60 -6.47 11.54
N ILE A 180 -6.85 -6.17 10.47
CA ILE A 180 -5.40 -5.90 10.53
C ILE A 180 -5.10 -4.75 11.49
N HIS A 181 -5.87 -3.66 11.38
CA HIS A 181 -5.72 -2.50 12.24
C HIS A 181 -6.00 -2.90 13.70
N SER A 182 -7.11 -3.59 13.96
CA SER A 182 -7.45 -4.05 15.32
C SER A 182 -6.37 -4.95 15.93
N GLU A 183 -5.78 -5.87 15.15
CA GLU A 183 -4.66 -6.71 15.60
C GLU A 183 -3.39 -5.90 15.88
N ARG A 184 -3.05 -4.95 15.01
CA ARG A 184 -1.91 -4.05 15.20
C ARG A 184 -2.04 -3.22 16.48
N PHE A 185 -3.23 -2.65 16.72
CA PHE A 185 -3.49 -1.87 17.93
C PHE A 185 -3.45 -2.74 19.20
N ARG A 186 -3.98 -3.98 19.17
CA ARG A 186 -3.85 -4.91 20.30
C ARG A 186 -2.39 -5.20 20.64
N LYS A 187 -1.58 -5.55 19.63
CA LYS A 187 -0.14 -5.82 19.82
C LYS A 187 0.58 -4.60 20.37
N LEU A 188 0.26 -3.40 19.86
CA LEU A 188 0.84 -2.15 20.34
C LEU A 188 0.48 -1.89 21.81
N SER A 189 -0.79 -2.08 22.20
CA SER A 189 -1.22 -1.92 23.59
C SER A 189 -0.49 -2.87 24.53
N ILE A 190 -0.36 -4.15 24.17
CA ILE A 190 0.33 -5.16 24.99
C ILE A 190 1.83 -4.82 25.15
N ARG A 191 2.50 -4.47 24.04
CA ARG A 191 3.90 -4.04 24.07
C ARG A 191 4.10 -2.82 24.97
N ARG A 192 3.22 -1.82 24.86
CA ARG A 192 3.31 -0.61 25.68
C ARG A 192 3.15 -0.91 27.17
N LEU A 193 2.29 -1.87 27.53
CA LEU A 193 2.16 -2.35 28.90
C LEU A 193 3.42 -3.11 29.36
N GLU A 194 4.01 -3.94 28.50
CA GLU A 194 5.29 -4.65 28.77
C GLU A 194 6.44 -3.69 29.06
N ASN A 195 6.54 -2.63 28.26
CA ASN A 195 7.64 -1.67 28.33
C ASN A 195 7.37 -0.52 29.32
N ASN A 196 6.26 -0.55 30.04
CA ASN A 196 5.82 0.54 30.94
C ASN A 196 5.76 1.92 30.24
N GLU A 197 5.49 1.94 28.93
CA GLU A 197 5.51 3.13 28.05
C GLU A 197 4.20 3.93 28.10
N PHE A 198 3.24 3.52 28.92
CA PHE A 198 1.92 4.14 28.99
C PHE A 198 1.51 4.34 30.45
N PRO A 199 1.11 5.55 30.87
CA PRO A 199 0.57 5.76 32.19
C PRO A 199 -0.86 5.19 32.22
N TYR A 200 -1.01 3.89 32.48
CA TYR A 200 -2.27 3.39 32.99
C TYR A 200 -2.36 3.88 34.43
N PHE A 201 -3.14 4.92 34.66
CA PHE A 201 -3.54 5.26 36.01
C PHE A 201 -4.54 4.20 36.46
N ASP A 202 -4.16 3.42 37.47
CA ASP A 202 -5.08 2.48 38.12
C ASP A 202 -6.34 3.26 38.50
N THR A 203 -7.51 2.75 38.09
CA THR A 203 -8.76 3.46 38.38
C THR A 203 -9.02 3.45 39.89
N LYS A 204 -9.80 4.42 40.40
CA LYS A 204 -10.12 4.48 41.83
C LYS A 204 -10.77 3.18 42.35
N ILE A 205 -11.54 2.49 41.50
CA ILE A 205 -12.17 1.21 41.85
C ILE A 205 -11.16 0.07 41.87
N GLU A 206 -10.21 0.01 40.93
CA GLU A 206 -9.12 -0.96 40.93
C GLU A 206 -8.23 -0.79 42.16
N ILE A 207 -7.82 0.45 42.48
CA ILE A 207 -7.02 0.74 43.69
C ILE A 207 -7.77 0.27 44.94
N LYS A 208 -9.07 0.59 45.04
CA LYS A 208 -9.90 0.20 46.19
C LYS A 208 -9.99 -1.32 46.35
N LEU A 209 -10.21 -2.05 45.25
CA LEU A 209 -10.27 -3.51 45.29
C LEU A 209 -8.90 -4.13 45.60
N ALA A 210 -7.82 -3.61 44.99
CA ALA A 210 -6.46 -4.07 45.23
C ALA A 210 -6.06 -3.92 46.70
N ASN A 211 -6.35 -2.76 47.31
CA ASN A 211 -6.06 -2.51 48.72
C ASN A 211 -6.81 -3.49 49.63
N GLU A 212 -8.07 -3.80 49.33
CA GLU A 212 -8.83 -4.77 50.11
C GLU A 212 -8.30 -6.20 49.91
N LEU A 213 -7.96 -6.60 48.68
CA LEU A 213 -7.31 -7.90 48.42
C LEU A 213 -6.00 -8.07 49.20
N LEU A 214 -5.16 -7.03 49.22
CA LEU A 214 -3.92 -7.02 50.00
C LEU A 214 -4.19 -7.13 51.51
N LYS A 215 -5.17 -6.39 52.02
CA LYS A 215 -5.58 -6.46 53.42
C LYS A 215 -6.02 -7.87 53.83
N GLN A 216 -6.70 -8.57 52.93
CA GLN A 216 -7.15 -9.95 53.11
C GLN A 216 -6.07 -11.00 52.80
N LYS A 217 -4.84 -10.56 52.45
CA LYS A 217 -3.70 -11.42 52.07
C LYS A 217 -4.02 -12.37 50.90
N ILE A 218 -4.86 -11.94 49.97
CA ILE A 218 -5.18 -12.69 48.75
C ILE A 218 -4.11 -12.32 47.71
N PRO A 219 -3.29 -13.28 47.22
CA PRO A 219 -2.31 -12.98 46.18
C PRO A 219 -2.99 -12.75 44.84
N PHE A 220 -2.57 -11.71 44.11
CA PHE A 220 -3.09 -11.39 42.78
C PHE A 220 -2.01 -10.75 41.90
N ILE A 221 -2.24 -10.79 40.59
CA ILE A 221 -1.44 -10.09 39.58
C ILE A 221 -2.33 -9.04 38.92
N LYS A 222 -1.86 -7.79 38.87
CA LYS A 222 -2.53 -6.70 38.14
C LYS A 222 -2.26 -6.79 36.64
N GLN A 223 -3.19 -6.29 35.83
CA GLN A 223 -3.02 -6.15 34.37
C GLN A 223 -2.57 -7.46 33.70
N PHE A 224 -3.19 -8.57 34.10
CA PHE A 224 -2.80 -9.92 33.70
C PHE A 224 -3.10 -10.15 32.21
N LYS A 225 -2.07 -10.54 31.45
CA LYS A 225 -2.15 -10.75 30.01
C LYS A 225 -2.50 -12.20 29.69
N ILE A 226 -3.46 -12.40 28.78
CA ILE A 226 -3.86 -13.74 28.31
C ILE A 226 -3.84 -13.78 26.78
N ASP A 227 -3.14 -14.79 26.25
CA ASP A 227 -3.06 -15.15 24.82
C ASP A 227 -2.75 -13.98 23.88
N ASN A 228 -2.01 -12.97 24.35
CA ASN A 228 -1.74 -11.71 23.63
C ASN A 228 -3.02 -11.06 23.06
N LYS A 229 -4.15 -11.26 23.74
CA LYS A 229 -5.48 -10.88 23.24
C LYS A 229 -6.24 -10.01 24.23
N PHE A 230 -6.11 -10.31 25.51
CA PHE A 230 -6.78 -9.60 26.58
C PHE A 230 -5.80 -9.21 27.68
N VAL A 231 -6.12 -8.08 28.30
CA VAL A 231 -5.54 -7.63 29.55
C VAL A 231 -6.70 -7.60 30.54
N CYS A 232 -6.51 -8.24 31.67
CA CYS A 232 -7.48 -8.34 32.76
C CYS A 232 -7.01 -7.51 33.95
N ASP A 233 -7.93 -6.90 34.69
CA ASP A 233 -7.57 -5.97 35.76
C ASP A 233 -6.81 -6.70 36.86
N PHE A 234 -7.33 -7.85 37.29
CA PHE A 234 -6.63 -8.75 38.22
C PHE A 234 -6.77 -10.22 37.82
N ALA A 235 -5.77 -11.01 38.21
CA ALA A 235 -5.81 -12.47 38.14
C ALA A 235 -5.32 -13.10 39.44
N ILE A 236 -5.87 -14.26 39.77
CA ILE A 236 -5.36 -15.18 40.79
C ILE A 236 -5.01 -16.49 40.06
N PRO A 237 -3.79 -16.58 39.47
CA PRO A 237 -3.47 -17.66 38.54
C PRO A 237 -3.52 -19.05 39.16
N SER A 238 -3.17 -19.18 40.44
CA SER A 238 -3.21 -20.46 41.17
C SER A 238 -4.59 -21.12 41.19
N TYR A 239 -5.66 -20.34 41.02
CA TYR A 239 -7.04 -20.81 40.99
C TYR A 239 -7.74 -20.57 39.65
N ASN A 240 -7.02 -20.10 38.63
CA ASN A 240 -7.57 -19.67 37.34
C ASN A 240 -8.77 -18.71 37.51
N ILE A 241 -8.64 -17.70 38.38
CA ILE A 241 -9.68 -16.68 38.58
C ILE A 241 -9.23 -15.36 37.96
N ILE A 242 -10.13 -14.73 37.18
CA ILE A 242 -9.99 -13.37 36.68
C ILE A 242 -11.00 -12.47 37.38
N ILE A 243 -10.57 -11.25 37.71
CA ILE A 243 -11.44 -10.23 38.30
C ILE A 243 -11.38 -8.98 37.43
N GLU A 244 -12.55 -8.46 37.06
CA GLU A 244 -12.73 -7.22 36.29
C GLU A 244 -13.49 -6.17 37.11
N CYS A 245 -13.02 -4.94 37.07
CA CYS A 245 -13.59 -3.77 37.73
C CYS A 245 -14.33 -2.91 36.69
N ASP A 246 -15.64 -3.05 36.63
CA ASP A 246 -16.45 -2.40 35.61
C ASP A 246 -16.97 -1.03 36.04
N GLY A 247 -16.54 0.03 35.35
CA GLY A 247 -17.20 1.33 35.46
C GLY A 247 -18.67 1.27 35.04
N ASP A 248 -19.58 1.77 35.89
CA ASP A 248 -21.03 1.61 35.73
C ASP A 248 -21.53 2.13 34.38
N PHE A 249 -21.01 3.30 33.97
CA PHE A 249 -21.35 3.93 32.69
C PHE A 249 -20.83 3.14 31.49
N TRP A 250 -19.54 2.79 31.49
CA TRP A 250 -18.85 2.19 30.33
C TRP A 250 -19.32 0.76 30.03
N HIS A 251 -19.67 0.03 31.07
CA HIS A 251 -20.16 -1.36 31.01
C HIS A 251 -21.68 -1.45 31.21
N ALA A 252 -22.38 -0.31 31.15
CA ALA A 252 -23.83 -0.21 31.16
C ALA A 252 -24.47 -1.06 32.28
N ASN A 253 -24.13 -0.75 33.53
CA ASN A 253 -24.70 -1.42 34.69
C ASN A 253 -26.23 -1.42 34.61
N PRO A 254 -26.89 -2.60 34.62
CA PRO A 254 -28.35 -2.69 34.48
C PRO A 254 -29.13 -2.00 35.60
N LYS A 255 -28.51 -1.71 36.76
CA LYS A 255 -29.11 -0.89 37.83
C LYS A 255 -29.42 0.54 37.37
N PHE A 256 -28.64 1.08 36.43
CA PHE A 256 -28.74 2.48 36.00
C PHE A 256 -29.07 2.65 34.51
N TYR A 257 -28.79 1.64 33.68
CA TYR A 257 -28.95 1.73 32.23
C TYR A 257 -29.90 0.66 31.71
N ASN A 258 -30.92 1.11 30.97
CA ASN A 258 -31.84 0.23 30.26
C ASN A 258 -31.19 -0.26 28.94
N SER A 259 -31.27 -1.57 28.68
CA SER A 259 -30.74 -2.24 27.48
C SER A 259 -31.19 -1.61 26.16
N ASP A 260 -32.41 -1.08 26.12
CA ASP A 260 -33.00 -0.51 24.89
C ASP A 260 -32.41 0.87 24.56
N LYS A 261 -31.90 1.57 25.57
CA LYS A 261 -31.41 2.96 25.49
C LYS A 261 -29.89 3.09 25.59
N LEU A 262 -29.15 2.03 25.28
CA LEU A 262 -27.68 2.06 25.33
C LEU A 262 -27.07 2.80 24.14
N SER A 263 -26.04 3.61 24.43
CA SER A 263 -25.20 4.24 23.41
C SER A 263 -24.46 3.20 22.55
N TYR A 264 -24.02 3.61 21.36
CA TYR A 264 -23.21 2.77 20.48
C TYR A 264 -21.97 2.20 21.18
N GLN A 265 -21.28 3.03 21.98
CA GLN A 265 -20.07 2.62 22.69
C GLN A 265 -20.36 1.58 23.78
N GLN A 266 -21.44 1.75 24.55
CA GLN A 266 -21.87 0.76 25.56
C GLN A 266 -22.24 -0.58 24.91
N LYS A 267 -23.03 -0.57 23.83
CA LYS A 267 -23.39 -1.78 23.08
C LYS A 267 -22.15 -2.52 22.57
N LYS A 268 -21.14 -1.77 22.11
CA LYS A 268 -19.86 -2.33 21.65
C LYS A 268 -19.03 -2.92 22.79
N ASN A 269 -18.98 -2.25 23.95
CA ASN A 269 -18.28 -2.74 25.13
C ASN A 269 -18.91 -4.05 25.64
N LEU A 270 -20.23 -4.08 25.86
CA LEU A 270 -20.94 -5.29 26.28
C LEU A 270 -20.69 -6.50 25.36
N LYS A 271 -20.69 -6.29 24.03
CA LYS A 271 -20.35 -7.34 23.07
C LYS A 271 -18.91 -7.84 23.23
N ARG A 272 -17.96 -6.94 23.50
CA ARG A 272 -16.56 -7.28 23.74
C ARG A 272 -16.40 -8.05 25.05
N ASP A 273 -17.08 -7.61 26.10
CA ASP A 273 -17.00 -8.23 27.43
C ASP A 273 -17.58 -9.65 27.38
N ARG A 274 -18.78 -9.83 26.78
CA ARG A 274 -19.37 -11.16 26.54
C ARG A 274 -18.42 -12.07 25.74
N PHE A 275 -17.75 -11.54 24.73
CA PHE A 275 -16.77 -12.32 23.96
C PHE A 275 -15.55 -12.70 24.79
N LYS A 276 -15.04 -11.79 25.62
CA LYS A 276 -13.92 -12.04 26.54
C LYS A 276 -14.30 -13.13 27.56
N ASP A 277 -15.48 -13.04 28.16
CA ASP A 277 -15.99 -14.01 29.13
C ASP A 277 -16.12 -15.41 28.51
N ILE A 278 -16.75 -15.53 27.34
CA ILE A 278 -16.87 -16.81 26.62
C ILE A 278 -15.49 -17.38 26.30
N TYR A 279 -14.56 -16.54 25.83
CA TYR A 279 -13.22 -16.99 25.46
C TYR A 279 -12.43 -17.50 26.67
N LEU A 280 -12.41 -16.73 27.76
CA LEU A 280 -11.66 -17.05 28.97
C LEU A 280 -12.27 -18.25 29.72
N THR A 281 -13.60 -18.35 29.75
CA THR A 281 -14.30 -19.51 30.33
C THR A 281 -13.93 -20.81 29.60
N LYS A 282 -13.90 -20.79 28.26
CA LYS A 282 -13.45 -21.93 27.45
C LYS A 282 -11.98 -22.32 27.68
N LYS A 283 -11.19 -21.38 28.20
CA LYS A 283 -9.79 -21.60 28.61
C LYS A 283 -9.65 -22.02 30.08
N GLY A 284 -10.76 -22.28 30.78
CA GLY A 284 -10.76 -22.76 32.16
C GLY A 284 -10.73 -21.65 33.23
N TRP A 285 -10.80 -20.38 32.83
CA TRP A 285 -10.82 -19.26 33.78
C TRP A 285 -12.24 -19.02 34.31
N LYS A 286 -12.36 -18.79 35.63
CA LYS A 286 -13.57 -18.27 36.26
C LYS A 286 -13.47 -16.74 36.29
N ILE A 287 -14.41 -16.06 35.64
CA ILE A 287 -14.43 -14.59 35.54
C ILE A 287 -15.41 -14.04 36.55
N LEU A 288 -14.97 -13.10 37.38
CA LEU A 288 -15.77 -12.34 38.32
C LEU A 288 -15.74 -10.87 37.89
N ARG A 289 -16.92 -10.29 37.63
CA ARG A 289 -17.03 -8.86 37.25
C ARG A 289 -17.77 -8.11 38.34
N PHE A 290 -17.20 -7.01 38.80
CA PHE A 290 -17.78 -6.17 39.84
C PHE A 290 -18.00 -4.76 39.30
N TYR A 291 -19.23 -4.28 39.39
CA TYR A 291 -19.57 -2.92 39.02
C TYR A 291 -19.00 -1.92 40.01
N GLU A 292 -18.73 -0.71 39.53
CA GLU A 292 -18.17 0.40 40.30
C GLU A 292 -18.99 0.70 41.56
N VAL A 293 -20.32 0.73 41.48
CA VAL A 293 -21.19 0.91 42.65
C VAL A 293 -21.00 -0.18 43.70
N ASP A 294 -20.77 -1.43 43.30
CA ASP A 294 -20.61 -2.56 44.21
C ASP A 294 -19.24 -2.51 44.90
N ILE A 295 -18.18 -2.16 44.17
CA ILE A 295 -16.83 -1.95 44.73
C ILE A 295 -16.83 -0.77 45.70
N LYS A 296 -17.51 0.32 45.35
CA LYS A 296 -17.56 1.53 46.19
C LYS A 296 -18.36 1.31 47.46
N ASN A 297 -19.53 0.70 47.36
CA ASN A 297 -20.50 0.69 48.46
C ASN A 297 -20.57 -0.66 49.20
N ASN A 298 -20.11 -1.75 48.59
CA ASN A 298 -20.21 -3.10 49.16
C ASN A 298 -18.97 -3.96 48.87
N ILE A 299 -17.79 -3.40 49.18
CA ILE A 299 -16.50 -4.08 48.95
C ILE A 299 -16.42 -5.44 49.66
N LYS A 300 -16.98 -5.54 50.87
CA LYS A 300 -17.01 -6.80 51.65
C LYS A 300 -17.71 -7.93 50.88
N ASN A 301 -18.84 -7.64 50.23
CA ASN A 301 -19.53 -8.63 49.41
C ASN A 301 -18.70 -9.05 48.19
N CYS A 302 -18.01 -8.11 47.54
CA CYS A 302 -17.10 -8.42 46.43
C CYS A 302 -16.00 -9.41 46.86
N ILE A 303 -15.37 -9.18 48.02
CA ILE A 303 -14.38 -10.08 48.61
C ILE A 303 -14.98 -11.43 48.97
N ASN A 304 -16.18 -11.47 49.55
CA ASN A 304 -16.85 -12.73 49.88
C ASN A 304 -17.08 -13.59 48.63
N VAL A 305 -17.47 -12.98 47.51
CA VAL A 305 -17.63 -13.67 46.22
C VAL A 305 -16.28 -14.22 45.73
N ILE A 306 -15.20 -13.44 45.85
CA ILE A 306 -13.85 -13.87 45.46
C ILE A 306 -13.38 -15.05 46.33
N ASN A 307 -13.52 -14.95 47.65
CA ASN A 307 -13.15 -16.02 48.58
C ASN A 307 -13.94 -17.30 48.32
N LYS A 308 -15.25 -17.20 48.09
CA LYS A 308 -16.08 -18.35 47.70
C LYS A 308 -15.53 -18.99 46.42
N ALA A 309 -15.22 -18.20 45.40
CA ALA A 309 -14.65 -18.72 44.16
C ALA A 309 -13.30 -19.42 44.36
N ILE A 310 -12.44 -18.89 45.24
CA ILE A 310 -11.16 -19.52 45.61
C ILE A 310 -11.40 -20.87 46.30
N ILE A 311 -12.34 -20.92 47.26
CA ILE A 311 -12.68 -22.15 47.98
C ILE A 311 -13.20 -23.21 47.00
N ASP A 312 -14.16 -22.84 46.15
CA ASP A 312 -14.71 -23.74 45.11
C ASP A 312 -13.58 -24.33 44.25
N LYS A 313 -12.66 -23.48 43.78
CA LYS A 313 -11.52 -23.89 42.95
C LYS A 313 -10.53 -24.77 43.71
N LYS A 314 -10.30 -24.49 44.99
CA LYS A 314 -9.44 -25.32 45.84
C LYS A 314 -10.03 -26.71 46.03
N GLU A 315 -11.34 -26.82 46.22
CA GLU A 315 -12.03 -28.12 46.30
C GLU A 315 -12.06 -28.87 44.96
N GLU A 316 -12.20 -28.16 43.83
CA GLU A 316 -12.03 -28.76 42.50
C GLU A 316 -10.61 -29.33 42.33
N LEU A 317 -9.58 -28.58 42.69
CA LEU A 317 -8.18 -29.00 42.56
C LEU A 317 -7.85 -30.22 43.43
N LYS A 318 -8.42 -30.34 44.65
CA LYS A 318 -8.26 -31.52 45.51
C LYS A 318 -8.82 -32.81 44.89
N LYS A 319 -9.82 -32.70 44.03
CA LYS A 319 -10.46 -33.87 43.37
C LYS A 319 -9.65 -34.38 42.18
N ILE A 320 -8.69 -33.59 41.70
CA ILE A 320 -7.80 -33.99 40.61
C ILE A 320 -6.75 -34.92 41.20
N LYS A 321 -6.88 -36.23 40.98
CA LYS A 321 -5.82 -37.19 41.31
C LYS A 321 -4.56 -36.81 40.54
N SER A 322 -3.47 -36.55 41.26
CA SER A 322 -2.15 -36.45 40.66
C SER A 322 -1.75 -37.83 40.13
N PRO A 323 -1.09 -37.93 38.96
CA PRO A 323 -0.47 -39.18 38.52
C PRO A 323 0.46 -39.78 39.58
N ILE A 324 1.05 -38.92 40.43
CA ILE A 324 1.94 -39.31 41.53
C ILE A 324 1.18 -39.85 42.74
N ASP A 325 -0.09 -39.48 42.96
CA ASP A 325 -0.86 -39.95 44.12
C ASP A 325 -1.00 -41.49 44.09
N SER A 326 -1.05 -42.07 42.89
CA SER A 326 -1.06 -43.52 42.67
C SER A 326 0.27 -44.24 43.00
N LEU A 327 1.35 -43.49 43.16
CA LEU A 327 2.68 -44.00 43.55
C LEU A 327 2.92 -43.93 45.07
N ILE A 328 2.12 -43.16 45.81
CA ILE A 328 2.24 -43.01 47.27
C ILE A 328 1.35 -44.04 48.01
N GLU A 329 0.32 -44.57 47.35
CA GLU A 329 -0.57 -45.62 47.87
C GLU A 329 -0.02 -47.06 47.70
N LYS A 330 1.23 -47.22 47.21
CA LYS A 330 1.97 -48.49 47.15
C LYS A 330 3.14 -48.46 48.12
#